data_AF-M3BK58-F1
#
_entry.id   AF-M3BK58-F1
#
_cell.length_a   1.000
_cell.length_b   1.000
_cell.length_c   1.000
_cell.angle_alpha   90.00
_cell.angle_beta   90.00
_cell.angle_gamma   90.00
#
_symmetry.space_group_name_H-M   'P 1'
#
loop_
_entity.id
_entity.type
_entity.pdbx_description
1 polymer ?
#
loop_
_entity_poly.entity_id
_entity_poly.type
_entity_poly.pdbx_seq_one_letter_code
_entity_poly.pdbx_strand_id
1 'polypeptide(L)'
;MTKLRSTLSAVALSGALLVTSAAPAIADSAPTGATSEAAAAAKVTKKQKLAKLKTLTLNSNNSTLKWFEALGQHRRKKQAIRKYKFNWKTDYCSMASDKVAGGYSFADACYRHDFGYRNYKSVVGKYYFKKNHKGRIDKAFLKDMNTACTYKPWADPYTPAQRKKLKAACKKTAKKYYQAVVALG
;
A
#
# COMPACT_ATOMS: atom_id res chain seq x y z
N MET A 1 -13.68 -45.09 37.02
CA MET A 1 -14.99 -45.50 36.49
C MET A 1 -16.04 -44.50 36.96
N THR A 2 -16.58 -43.64 36.08
CA THR A 2 -18.00 -43.21 36.02
C THR A 2 -18.20 -42.52 34.67
N LYS A 3 -19.28 -42.88 33.97
CA LYS A 3 -19.58 -42.57 32.56
C LYS A 3 -20.26 -41.21 32.37
N LEU A 4 -20.09 -40.70 31.14
CA LEU A 4 -20.89 -39.77 30.33
C LEU A 4 -22.29 -39.38 30.83
N ARG A 5 -22.72 -38.16 30.43
CA ARG A 5 -23.84 -37.99 29.47
C ARG A 5 -23.92 -36.55 28.91
N SER A 6 -23.69 -36.45 27.60
CA SER A 6 -24.10 -35.33 26.75
C SER A 6 -25.60 -35.40 26.49
N THR A 7 -26.29 -34.27 26.53
CA THR A 7 -27.67 -34.14 26.04
C THR A 7 -27.69 -33.18 24.86
N LEU A 8 -27.91 -33.74 23.67
CA LEU A 8 -28.29 -33.03 22.45
C LEU A 8 -29.82 -32.89 22.47
N SER A 9 -30.33 -31.66 22.37
CA SER A 9 -31.75 -31.41 22.11
C SER A 9 -31.97 -31.28 20.61
N ALA A 10 -32.62 -32.29 20.03
CA ALA A 10 -33.26 -32.22 18.73
C ALA A 10 -34.76 -31.98 18.96
N VAL A 11 -35.35 -31.00 18.28
CA VAL A 11 -36.82 -30.84 18.22
C VAL A 11 -37.26 -30.49 16.79
N ALA A 12 -37.96 -31.49 16.23
CA ALA A 12 -39.12 -31.49 15.34
C ALA A 12 -39.16 -30.65 14.03
N LEU A 13 -39.27 -31.42 12.94
CA LEU A 13 -40.00 -31.08 11.71
C LEU A 13 -41.49 -30.86 11.99
N SER A 14 -42.09 -29.88 11.31
CA SER A 14 -43.48 -29.93 10.82
C SER A 14 -43.56 -29.18 9.50
N GLY A 15 -44.08 -29.83 8.47
CA GLY A 15 -44.20 -29.30 7.12
C GLY A 15 -45.51 -28.56 6.88
N ALA A 16 -45.57 -27.84 5.76
CA ALA A 16 -46.79 -27.54 5.04
C ALA A 16 -46.44 -27.37 3.55
N LEU A 17 -46.88 -28.33 2.74
CA LEU A 17 -46.94 -28.24 1.28
C LEU A 17 -48.10 -27.32 0.90
N LEU A 18 -47.85 -26.31 0.09
CA LEU A 18 -48.88 -25.67 -0.72
C LEU A 18 -48.46 -25.78 -2.19
N VAL A 19 -49.17 -26.66 -2.90
CA VAL A 19 -49.22 -26.74 -4.35
C VAL A 19 -50.23 -25.71 -4.82
N THR A 20 -49.82 -24.79 -5.68
CA THR A 20 -50.75 -24.06 -6.56
C THR A 20 -50.26 -24.11 -8.00
N SER A 21 -51.24 -24.23 -8.88
CA SER A 21 -51.25 -24.62 -10.28
C SER A 21 -50.43 -23.75 -11.22
N ALA A 22 -49.83 -24.40 -12.22
CA ALA A 22 -49.21 -23.80 -13.39
C ALA A 22 -50.22 -23.11 -14.32
N ALA A 23 -49.80 -22.00 -14.92
CA ALA A 23 -50.34 -21.48 -16.18
C ALA A 23 -49.19 -21.38 -17.20
N PRO A 24 -49.36 -21.84 -18.46
CA PRO A 24 -48.35 -21.70 -19.49
C PRO A 24 -48.43 -20.30 -20.12
N ALA A 25 -47.41 -19.47 -19.91
CA ALA A 25 -47.23 -18.24 -20.69
C ALA A 25 -46.38 -18.56 -21.93
N ILE A 26 -47.06 -18.57 -23.07
CA ILE A 26 -46.50 -18.58 -24.42
C ILE A 26 -46.06 -17.15 -24.80
N ALA A 27 -44.87 -17.08 -25.41
CA ALA A 27 -44.32 -15.97 -26.21
C ALA A 27 -44.00 -14.64 -25.50
N ASP A 28 -42.72 -14.25 -25.48
CA ASP A 28 -42.19 -13.43 -26.58
C ASP A 28 -40.66 -13.51 -26.63
N SER A 29 -40.13 -13.95 -27.76
CA SER A 29 -38.69 -14.00 -28.03
C SER A 29 -38.26 -12.62 -28.50
N ALA A 30 -38.09 -11.67 -27.59
CA ALA A 30 -37.40 -10.43 -27.91
C ALA A 30 -35.89 -10.68 -27.91
N PRO A 31 -35.16 -10.44 -29.02
CA PRO A 31 -33.71 -10.40 -28.98
C PRO A 31 -33.35 -9.11 -28.26
N THR A 32 -33.15 -9.19 -26.94
CA THR A 32 -32.33 -8.19 -26.26
C THR A 32 -30.90 -8.45 -26.68
N GLY A 33 -30.58 -8.01 -27.89
CA GLY A 33 -29.24 -7.63 -28.30
C GLY A 33 -28.79 -6.43 -27.46
N ALA A 34 -28.71 -6.61 -26.14
CA ALA A 34 -27.64 -5.98 -25.39
C ALA A 34 -26.40 -6.72 -25.86
N THR A 35 -25.81 -6.24 -26.94
CA THR A 35 -24.39 -6.43 -27.16
C THR A 35 -23.75 -6.03 -25.84
N SER A 36 -23.34 -7.04 -25.06
CA SER A 36 -22.26 -6.88 -24.10
C SER A 36 -21.03 -6.64 -24.97
N GLU A 37 -20.97 -5.45 -25.56
CA GLU A 37 -19.78 -4.92 -26.16
C GLU A 37 -18.87 -4.74 -24.97
N ALA A 38 -18.02 -5.76 -24.82
CA ALA A 38 -17.09 -5.94 -23.75
C ALA A 38 -16.56 -4.57 -23.36
N ALA A 39 -16.76 -4.20 -22.08
CA ALA A 39 -16.07 -3.09 -21.47
C ALA A 39 -14.57 -3.36 -21.59
N ALA A 40 -13.99 -3.02 -22.74
CA ALA A 40 -12.59 -3.08 -23.01
C ALA A 40 -11.97 -2.22 -21.92
N ALA A 41 -11.31 -2.88 -20.96
CA ALA A 41 -10.89 -2.25 -19.72
C ALA A 41 -10.18 -0.92 -20.02
N ALA A 42 -10.90 0.20 -19.80
CA ALA A 42 -10.42 1.51 -20.20
C ALA A 42 -9.03 1.75 -19.60
N LYS A 43 -8.08 2.19 -20.45
CA LYS A 43 -6.72 2.49 -20.00
C LYS A 43 -6.79 3.51 -18.87
N VAL A 44 -6.03 3.27 -17.79
CA VAL A 44 -5.97 4.18 -16.65
C VAL A 44 -5.59 5.58 -17.11
N THR A 45 -6.44 6.57 -16.83
CA THR A 45 -6.20 7.96 -17.21
C THR A 45 -5.08 8.59 -16.38
N LYS A 46 -4.48 9.67 -16.88
CA LYS A 46 -3.48 10.46 -16.15
C LYS A 46 -4.02 10.94 -14.79
N LYS A 47 -5.29 11.38 -14.74
CA LYS A 47 -5.96 11.83 -13.50
C LYS A 47 -6.09 10.69 -12.49
N GLN A 48 -6.55 9.51 -12.91
CA GLN A 48 -6.63 8.32 -12.06
C GLN A 48 -5.25 7.89 -11.54
N LYS A 49 -4.23 7.90 -12.41
CA LYS A 49 -2.85 7.57 -12.04
C LYS A 49 -2.30 8.54 -10.99
N LEU A 50 -2.51 9.85 -11.14
CA LEU A 50 -2.10 10.86 -10.16
C LEU A 50 -2.86 10.74 -8.84
N ALA A 51 -4.17 10.47 -8.89
CA ALA A 51 -4.97 10.26 -7.69
C ALA A 51 -4.44 9.05 -6.90
N LYS A 52 -4.22 7.91 -7.56
CA LYS A 52 -3.64 6.73 -6.90
C LYS A 52 -2.24 7.03 -6.38
N LEU A 53 -1.36 7.64 -7.19
CA LEU A 53 0.00 8.00 -6.79
C LEU A 53 -0.01 8.87 -5.51
N LYS A 54 -0.89 9.89 -5.46
CA LYS A 54 -1.06 10.74 -4.27
C LYS A 54 -1.34 9.90 -3.03
N THR A 55 -2.26 8.93 -3.08
CA THR A 55 -2.60 8.09 -1.91
C THR A 55 -1.44 7.22 -1.39
N LEU A 56 -0.40 7.00 -2.21
CA LEU A 56 0.78 6.21 -1.86
C LEU A 56 1.95 7.09 -1.36
N THR A 57 1.89 8.41 -1.56
CA THR A 57 2.99 9.35 -1.31
C THR A 57 2.62 10.52 -0.39
N LEU A 58 1.53 10.42 0.39
CA LEU A 58 1.23 11.43 1.41
C LEU A 58 2.17 11.25 2.62
N ASN A 59 2.33 12.33 3.37
CA ASN A 59 3.09 12.37 4.62
C ASN A 59 2.23 11.86 5.80
N SER A 60 1.82 10.60 5.78
CA SER A 60 0.99 10.00 6.83
C SER A 60 1.24 8.49 6.98
N ASN A 61 0.99 7.93 8.17
CA ASN A 61 1.13 6.50 8.41
C ASN A 61 0.25 5.67 7.47
N ASN A 62 -1.00 6.11 7.26
CA ASN A 62 -1.92 5.46 6.33
C ASN A 62 -1.37 5.39 4.90
N SER A 63 -0.68 6.44 4.44
CA SER A 63 -0.04 6.42 3.13
C SER A 63 1.14 5.47 3.05
N THR A 64 1.95 5.39 4.11
CA THR A 64 3.05 4.41 4.20
C THR A 64 2.49 2.99 4.14
N LEU A 65 1.44 2.67 4.89
CA LEU A 65 0.77 1.36 4.85
C LEU A 65 0.21 1.03 3.46
N LYS A 66 -0.51 1.96 2.84
CA LYS A 66 -1.05 1.80 1.48
C LYS A 66 0.06 1.58 0.44
N TRP A 67 1.22 2.21 0.62
CA TRP A 67 2.36 1.98 -0.26
C TRP A 67 2.94 0.57 -0.10
N PHE A 68 3.12 0.08 1.14
CA PHE A 68 3.55 -1.31 1.37
C PHE A 68 2.54 -2.33 0.85
N GLU A 69 1.25 -2.08 1.02
CA GLU A 69 0.20 -2.91 0.44
C GLU A 69 0.30 -2.96 -1.09
N ALA A 70 0.45 -1.79 -1.73
CA ALA A 70 0.62 -1.68 -3.17
C ALA A 70 1.91 -2.36 -3.66
N LEU A 71 3.01 -2.27 -2.91
CA LEU A 71 4.25 -2.98 -3.19
C LEU A 71 4.05 -4.49 -3.11
N GLY A 72 3.36 -4.99 -2.08
CA GLY A 72 2.99 -6.40 -1.95
C GLY A 72 2.07 -6.89 -3.08
N GLN A 73 1.14 -6.05 -3.53
CA GLN A 73 0.32 -6.32 -4.73
C GLN A 73 1.16 -6.35 -6.01
N HIS A 74 2.15 -5.45 -6.14
CA HIS A 74 3.04 -5.38 -7.29
C HIS A 74 3.90 -6.64 -7.41
N ARG A 75 4.52 -7.07 -6.30
CA ARG A 75 5.31 -8.31 -6.21
C ARG A 75 4.50 -9.55 -6.58
N ARG A 76 3.22 -9.60 -6.18
CA ARG A 76 2.27 -10.66 -6.54
C ARG A 76 1.59 -10.47 -7.90
N LYS A 77 2.07 -9.53 -8.72
CA LYS A 77 1.56 -9.21 -10.06
C LYS A 77 0.04 -8.94 -10.12
N LYS A 78 -0.56 -8.43 -9.04
CA LYS A 78 -2.01 -8.19 -8.97
C LYS A 78 -2.46 -7.09 -9.94
N GLN A 79 -3.54 -7.35 -10.68
CA GLN A 79 -4.06 -6.39 -11.67
C GLN A 79 -4.49 -5.06 -11.06
N ALA A 80 -4.95 -5.08 -9.79
CA ALA A 80 -5.34 -3.91 -9.02
C ALA A 80 -4.28 -2.78 -9.01
N ILE A 81 -2.99 -3.12 -9.04
CA ILE A 81 -1.88 -2.15 -9.09
C ILE A 81 -1.17 -2.12 -10.45
N ARG A 82 -1.05 -3.25 -11.16
CA ARG A 82 -0.34 -3.32 -12.45
C ARG A 82 -0.97 -2.42 -13.51
N LYS A 83 -2.29 -2.25 -13.51
CA LYS A 83 -3.00 -1.37 -14.45
C LYS A 83 -2.48 0.07 -14.49
N TYR A 84 -1.91 0.56 -13.37
CA TYR A 84 -1.34 1.91 -13.28
C TYR A 84 0.02 2.07 -13.95
N LYS A 85 0.73 0.96 -14.25
CA LYS A 85 2.07 0.96 -14.85
C LYS A 85 3.02 1.92 -14.11
N PHE A 86 3.07 1.83 -12.78
CA PHE A 86 4.01 2.61 -11.98
C PHE A 86 5.43 2.07 -12.18
N ASN A 87 6.41 2.98 -12.11
CA ASN A 87 7.81 2.63 -12.02
C ASN A 87 8.15 2.23 -10.59
N TRP A 88 8.53 0.96 -10.39
CA TRP A 88 8.92 0.39 -9.10
C TRP A 88 10.45 0.20 -8.97
N LYS A 89 11.24 0.72 -9.91
CA LYS A 89 12.70 0.67 -9.78
C LYS A 89 13.15 1.53 -8.60
N THR A 90 14.13 1.03 -7.87
CA THR A 90 14.80 1.73 -6.77
C THR A 90 16.27 1.34 -6.78
N ASP A 91 17.10 2.29 -6.41
CA ASP A 91 18.52 2.12 -6.09
C ASP A 91 18.76 2.29 -4.58
N TYR A 92 17.67 2.21 -3.80
CA TYR A 92 17.65 2.39 -2.36
C TYR A 92 18.32 3.71 -1.96
N CYS A 93 19.06 3.76 -0.85
CA CYS A 93 19.71 4.98 -0.42
C CYS A 93 21.07 5.17 -1.12
N SER A 94 21.24 4.88 -2.42
CA SER A 94 22.53 4.81 -3.16
C SER A 94 23.55 5.94 -2.90
N MET A 95 23.10 7.15 -2.59
CA MET A 95 23.98 8.28 -2.22
C MET A 95 24.43 8.27 -0.75
N ALA A 96 24.08 7.23 0.01
CA ALA A 96 24.30 7.07 1.43
C ALA A 96 24.18 5.58 1.85
N SER A 97 24.18 5.28 3.15
CA SER A 97 24.08 3.91 3.67
C SER A 97 22.65 3.55 4.06
N ASP A 98 22.10 2.48 3.49
CA ASP A 98 20.77 1.97 3.89
C ASP A 98 20.70 1.65 5.39
N LYS A 99 21.76 1.04 5.93
CA LYS A 99 21.85 0.67 7.35
C LYS A 99 22.49 1.80 8.14
N VAL A 100 21.92 2.13 9.29
CA VAL A 100 22.44 3.14 10.20
C VAL A 100 22.62 2.58 11.61
N ALA A 101 23.36 3.31 12.45
CA ALA A 101 23.76 2.87 13.79
C ALA A 101 22.59 2.30 14.61
N GLY A 102 22.82 1.17 15.29
CA GLY A 102 21.80 0.51 16.11
C GLY A 102 20.91 -0.47 15.35
N GLY A 103 21.27 -0.82 14.12
CA GLY A 103 20.57 -1.82 13.31
C GLY A 103 19.31 -1.29 12.61
N TYR A 104 19.12 0.03 12.56
CA TYR A 104 18.03 0.63 11.80
C TYR A 104 18.33 0.59 10.30
N SER A 105 17.28 0.54 9.49
CA SER A 105 17.38 0.56 8.02
C SER A 105 16.47 1.63 7.44
N PHE A 106 17.00 2.41 6.50
CA PHE A 106 16.26 3.41 5.71
C PHE A 106 15.86 2.89 4.32
N ALA A 107 16.18 1.64 3.98
CA ALA A 107 15.91 1.06 2.66
C ALA A 107 14.46 1.25 2.19
N ASP A 108 13.47 0.95 3.05
CA ASP A 108 12.06 1.12 2.69
C ASP A 108 11.65 2.59 2.53
N ALA A 109 12.23 3.48 3.33
CA ALA A 109 12.00 4.92 3.20
C ALA A 109 12.55 5.44 1.86
N CYS A 110 13.75 5.02 1.48
CA CYS A 110 14.38 5.36 0.21
C CYS A 110 13.60 4.78 -0.98
N TYR A 111 13.12 3.54 -0.89
CA TYR A 111 12.30 2.94 -1.93
C TYR A 111 10.98 3.72 -2.15
N ARG A 112 10.27 4.11 -1.08
CA ARG A 112 9.06 4.92 -1.24
C ARG A 112 9.35 6.32 -1.81
N HIS A 113 10.49 6.91 -1.45
CA HIS A 113 10.95 8.18 -1.98
C HIS A 113 11.23 8.11 -3.49
N ASP A 114 12.01 7.12 -3.93
CA ASP A 114 12.28 6.82 -5.34
C ASP A 114 11.01 6.61 -6.15
N PHE A 115 10.09 5.81 -5.60
CA PHE A 115 8.80 5.57 -6.21
C PHE A 115 8.06 6.88 -6.46
N GLY A 116 8.01 7.78 -5.48
CA GLY A 116 7.42 9.11 -5.64
C GLY A 116 8.12 9.93 -6.72
N TYR A 117 9.44 10.05 -6.65
CA TYR A 117 10.24 10.85 -7.57
C TYR A 117 10.08 10.39 -9.03
N ARG A 118 10.30 9.09 -9.29
CA ARG A 118 10.28 8.52 -10.63
C ARG A 118 8.90 8.64 -11.26
N ASN A 119 7.83 8.36 -10.51
CA ASN A 119 6.47 8.39 -11.05
C ASN A 119 5.94 9.81 -11.25
N TYR A 120 6.16 10.73 -10.31
CA TYR A 120 5.70 12.11 -10.52
C TYR A 120 6.48 12.79 -11.66
N LYS A 121 7.81 12.63 -11.74
CA LYS A 121 8.60 13.16 -12.88
C LYS A 121 8.09 12.62 -14.22
N SER A 122 7.75 11.33 -14.29
CA SER A 122 7.20 10.71 -15.50
C SER A 122 5.80 11.22 -15.88
N VAL A 123 4.93 11.48 -14.90
CA VAL A 123 3.53 11.83 -15.18
C VAL A 123 3.31 13.33 -15.38
N VAL A 124 4.01 14.18 -14.61
CA VAL A 124 3.82 15.64 -14.65
C VAL A 124 5.01 16.40 -15.21
N GLY A 125 6.14 15.74 -15.49
CA GLY A 125 7.37 16.40 -15.91
C GLY A 125 8.19 16.96 -14.74
N LYS A 126 9.49 17.21 -14.99
CA LYS A 126 10.45 17.66 -13.96
C LYS A 126 10.06 19.00 -13.31
N TYR A 127 9.62 19.97 -14.11
CA TYR A 127 9.23 21.30 -13.64
C TYR A 127 8.08 21.25 -12.62
N TYR A 128 6.94 20.64 -12.99
CA TYR A 128 5.78 20.55 -12.10
C TYR A 128 6.02 19.60 -10.92
N PHE A 129 6.87 18.58 -11.08
CA PHE A 129 7.33 17.78 -9.96
C PHE A 129 8.04 18.62 -8.90
N LYS A 130 9.04 19.41 -9.30
CA LYS A 130 9.80 20.30 -8.40
C LYS A 130 8.87 21.30 -7.71
N LYS A 131 7.99 21.94 -8.48
CA LYS A 131 7.08 22.99 -7.97
C LYS A 131 6.00 22.46 -7.01
N ASN A 132 5.36 21.33 -7.32
CA ASN A 132 4.08 20.95 -6.67
C ASN A 132 4.13 19.65 -5.85
N HIS A 133 5.19 18.85 -5.97
CA HIS A 133 5.19 17.48 -5.44
C HIS A 133 6.43 17.14 -4.63
N LYS A 134 7.61 17.60 -5.04
CA LYS A 134 8.90 17.29 -4.41
C LYS A 134 8.88 17.48 -2.89
N GLY A 135 8.51 18.68 -2.42
CA GLY A 135 8.52 18.99 -0.98
C GLY A 135 7.60 18.09 -0.13
N ARG A 136 6.48 17.61 -0.67
CA ARG A 136 5.61 16.65 0.05
C ARG A 136 6.25 15.27 0.15
N ILE A 137 6.92 14.83 -0.92
CA ILE A 137 7.58 13.52 -0.97
C ILE A 137 8.81 13.51 -0.07
N ASP A 138 9.60 14.59 -0.04
CA ASP A 138 10.75 14.73 0.86
C ASP A 138 10.31 14.72 2.34
N LYS A 139 9.21 15.39 2.68
CA LYS A 139 8.63 15.33 4.03
C LYS A 139 8.17 13.93 4.41
N ALA A 140 7.54 13.22 3.47
CA ALA A 140 7.10 11.84 3.67
C ALA A 140 8.30 10.89 3.87
N PHE A 141 9.41 11.13 3.17
CA PHE A 141 10.67 10.40 3.35
C PHE A 141 11.28 10.62 4.74
N LEU A 142 11.37 11.87 5.21
CA LEU A 142 11.81 12.16 6.57
C LEU A 142 10.95 11.45 7.62
N LYS A 143 9.63 11.45 7.41
CA LYS A 143 8.70 10.76 8.31
C LYS A 143 8.97 9.27 8.36
N ASP A 144 9.13 8.60 7.22
CA ASP A 144 9.39 7.15 7.20
C ASP A 144 10.72 6.79 7.85
N MET A 145 11.79 7.55 7.60
CA MET A 145 13.08 7.34 8.28
C MET A 145 12.93 7.51 9.80
N ASN A 146 12.17 8.51 10.27
CA ASN A 146 11.89 8.67 11.69
C ASN A 146 11.08 7.49 12.27
N THR A 147 10.17 6.90 11.49
CA THR A 147 9.47 5.67 11.87
C THR A 147 10.43 4.47 11.90
N ALA A 148 11.35 4.35 10.95
CA ALA A 148 12.38 3.30 10.98
C ALA A 148 13.23 3.37 12.28
N CYS A 149 13.53 4.58 12.76
CA CYS A 149 14.24 4.78 14.03
C CYS A 149 13.45 4.34 15.28
N THR A 150 12.18 3.92 15.17
CA THR A 150 11.43 3.34 16.29
C THR A 150 11.46 1.83 16.33
N TYR A 151 12.12 1.18 15.36
CA TYR A 151 12.28 -0.28 15.34
C TYR A 151 12.97 -0.77 16.61
N LYS A 152 12.45 -1.84 17.20
CA LYS A 152 13.04 -2.52 18.33
C LYS A 152 13.02 -4.04 18.05
N PRO A 153 14.17 -4.70 17.90
CA PRO A 153 14.22 -6.14 17.72
C PRO A 153 13.76 -6.85 19.00
N TRP A 154 13.26 -8.08 18.87
CA TRP A 154 12.82 -8.90 20.00
C TRP A 154 14.00 -9.28 20.91
N ALA A 155 15.13 -9.68 20.31
CA ALA A 155 16.41 -9.85 20.96
C ALA A 155 17.27 -8.61 20.70
N ASP A 156 17.09 -7.59 21.54
CA ASP A 156 17.85 -6.36 21.47
C ASP A 156 19.17 -6.48 22.26
N PRO A 157 20.35 -6.48 21.62
CA PRO A 157 21.63 -6.62 22.33
C PRO A 157 22.02 -5.34 23.09
N TYR A 158 21.23 -4.26 22.99
CA TYR A 158 21.52 -2.97 23.62
C TYR A 158 20.65 -2.74 24.85
N THR A 159 21.23 -2.13 25.89
CA THR A 159 20.47 -1.67 27.07
C THR A 159 19.47 -0.56 26.69
N PRO A 160 18.42 -0.31 27.49
CA PRO A 160 17.48 0.79 27.24
C PRO A 160 18.15 2.17 27.04
N ALA A 161 19.21 2.45 27.81
CA ALA A 161 19.98 3.69 27.69
C ALA A 161 20.74 3.79 26.37
N GLN A 162 21.40 2.71 25.93
CA GLN A 162 22.06 2.63 24.63
C GLN A 162 21.04 2.80 23.49
N ARG A 163 19.90 2.12 23.57
CA ARG A 163 18.83 2.21 22.58
C ARG A 163 18.28 3.63 22.44
N LYS A 164 18.13 4.38 23.54
CA LYS A 164 17.74 5.80 23.50
C LYS A 164 18.75 6.64 22.74
N LYS A 165 20.05 6.44 22.98
CA LYS A 165 21.14 7.14 22.27
C LYS A 165 21.17 6.79 20.78
N LEU A 166 21.05 5.51 20.44
CA LEU A 166 21.02 5.02 19.05
C LEU A 166 19.80 5.57 18.28
N LYS A 167 18.62 5.61 18.91
CA LYS A 167 17.43 6.23 18.34
C LYS A 167 17.64 7.72 18.03
N ALA A 168 18.27 8.47 18.94
CA ALA A 168 18.59 9.87 18.72
C ALA A 168 19.59 10.05 17.56
N ALA A 169 20.63 9.22 17.50
CA ALA A 169 21.59 9.21 16.39
C ALA A 169 20.91 8.88 15.04
N CYS A 170 20.03 7.88 15.01
CA CYS A 170 19.24 7.53 13.82
C CYS A 170 18.41 8.72 13.32
N LYS A 171 17.69 9.43 14.20
CA LYS A 171 16.92 10.62 13.82
C LYS A 171 17.79 11.76 13.31
N LYS A 172 19.00 11.93 13.87
CA LYS A 172 19.98 12.91 13.36
C LYS A 172 20.42 12.55 11.93
N THR A 173 20.67 11.28 11.66
CA THR A 173 20.99 10.79 10.30
C THR A 173 19.81 10.99 9.35
N ALA A 174 18.57 10.67 9.77
CA ALA A 174 17.37 10.93 8.98
C ALA A 174 17.23 12.41 8.57
N LYS A 175 17.54 13.34 9.48
CA LYS A 175 17.55 14.78 9.19
C LYS A 175 18.59 15.13 8.11
N LYS A 176 19.79 14.54 8.15
CA LYS A 176 20.83 14.76 7.13
C LYS A 176 20.37 14.27 5.75
N TYR A 177 19.74 13.10 5.68
CA TYR A 177 19.24 12.54 4.41
C TYR A 177 18.16 13.44 3.82
N TYR A 178 17.23 13.90 4.66
CA TYR A 178 16.21 14.87 4.26
C TYR A 178 16.82 16.17 3.75
N GLN A 179 17.80 16.74 4.46
CA GLN A 179 18.48 17.96 4.03
C GLN A 179 19.18 17.80 2.67
N ALA A 180 19.83 16.66 2.44
CA ALA A 180 20.47 16.36 1.16
C ALA A 180 19.46 16.35 0.01
N VAL A 181 18.34 15.62 0.14
CA VAL A 181 17.33 15.58 -0.94
C VAL A 181 16.64 16.92 -1.14
N VAL A 182 16.46 17.72 -0.09
CA VAL A 182 15.93 19.09 -0.19
C VAL A 182 16.89 19.99 -0.99
N ALA A 183 18.19 19.91 -0.71
CA ALA A 183 19.23 20.73 -1.33
C ALA A 183 19.50 20.39 -2.80
N LEU A 184 19.30 19.14 -3.23
CA LEU A 184 19.40 18.68 -4.62
C LEU A 184 18.23 19.19 -5.52
N GLY A 185 17.68 20.37 -5.18
CA GLY A 185 16.49 20.98 -5.75
C GLY A 185 16.58 21.25 -7.24
#